data_AF-A0A7C7QEQ4-F1
#
_entry.id   AF-A0A7C7QEQ4-F1
#
_cell.length_a   1.000
_cell.length_b   1.000
_cell.length_c   1.000
_cell.angle_alpha   90.00
_cell.angle_beta   90.00
_cell.angle_gamma   90.00
#
_symmetry.space_group_name_H-M   'P 1'
#
loop_
_entity.id
_entity.type
_entity.pdbx_description
1 polymer ?
#
loop_
_entity_poly.entity_id
_entity_poly.type
_entity_poly.pdbx_seq_one_letter_code
_entity_poly.pdbx_strand_id
1 'polypeptide(L)' 'MTDSDIRDPALADAGRERIEWAWQEMPVLQELLQRFESEQPLQGIPMSGCLHITT' A
#
# COMPACT_ATOMS: atom_id res chain seq x y z
N MET A 1 -8.86 -20.70 3.41
CA MET A 1 -7.69 -20.17 2.71
C MET A 1 -7.13 -19.07 3.58
N THR A 2 -5.92 -19.24 4.10
CA THR A 2 -5.16 -18.12 4.68
C THR A 2 -4.57 -17.37 3.50
N ASP A 3 -5.05 -16.15 3.25
CA ASP A 3 -4.81 -15.37 2.02
C ASP A 3 -3.39 -14.74 1.97
N SER A 4 -2.58 -14.97 3.00
CA SER A 4 -1.23 -14.44 3.13
C SER A 4 -0.34 -15.36 3.97
N ASP A 5 0.96 -15.36 3.64
CA ASP A 5 2.02 -16.03 4.38
C ASP A 5 3.00 -14.98 4.91
N ILE A 6 2.94 -14.69 6.21
CA ILE A 6 3.75 -13.67 6.88
C ILE A 6 4.26 -14.20 8.21
N ARG A 7 5.41 -13.68 8.66
CA ARG A 7 6.10 -14.18 9.86
C ARG A 7 5.30 -13.98 11.15
N ASP A 8 4.74 -12.80 11.37
CA ASP A 8 4.06 -12.45 12.62
C ASP A 8 2.94 -11.41 12.39
N PRO A 9 1.66 -11.84 12.43
CA PRO A 9 0.51 -10.94 12.29
C PRO A 9 0.35 -9.92 13.43
N ALA A 10 0.93 -10.15 14.61
CA ALA A 10 0.77 -9.25 15.76
C ALA A 10 1.44 -7.88 15.54
N LEU A 11 2.33 -7.76 14.55
CA LEU A 11 3.00 -6.50 14.21
C LEU A 11 2.15 -5.54 13.36
N ALA A 12 0.90 -5.92 13.02
CA ALA A 12 0.05 -5.15 12.11
C ALA A 12 -0.16 -3.68 12.55
N ASP A 13 -0.37 -3.44 13.84
CA ASP A 13 -0.64 -2.09 14.34
C ASP A 13 0.61 -1.20 14.26
N ALA A 14 1.78 -1.72 14.67
CA ALA A 14 3.05 -1.01 14.51
C ALA A 14 3.44 -0.84 13.03
N GLY A 15 3.01 -1.74 12.15
CA GLY A 15 3.16 -1.61 10.70
C GLY A 15 2.31 -0.45 10.15
N ARG A 16 1.06 -0.33 10.62
CA ARG A 16 0.15 0.75 10.24
C ARG A 16 0.70 2.12 10.59
N GLU A 17 1.28 2.28 11.77
CA GLU A 17 1.92 3.54 12.18
C GLU A 17 3.07 3.95 11.23
N ARG A 18 3.87 2.98 10.77
CA ARG A 18 4.95 3.25 9.80
C ARG A 18 4.43 3.62 8.43
N ILE A 19 3.37 2.95 7.97
CA ILE A 19 2.70 3.25 6.70
C ILE A 19 2.15 4.69 6.72
N GLU A 20 1.54 5.11 7.83
CA GLU A 20 1.03 6.48 7.97
C GLU A 20 2.16 7.51 7.94
N TRP A 21 3.27 7.24 8.62
CA TRP A 21 4.45 8.10 8.53
C TRP A 21 5.01 8.18 7.10
N ALA A 22 5.16 7.04 6.41
CA ALA A 22 5.64 7.00 5.03
C ALA A 22 4.70 7.75 4.07
N TRP A 23 3.38 7.65 4.30
CA TRP A 23 2.37 8.39 3.53
C TRP A 23 2.53 9.91 3.64
N GLN A 24 2.90 10.41 4.81
CA GLN A 24 3.18 11.83 5.03
C GLN A 24 4.48 12.29 4.35
N GLU A 25 5.50 11.44 4.32
CA GLU A 25 6.80 11.74 3.72
C GLU A 25 6.84 11.54 2.19
N MET A 26 5.80 10.96 1.58
CA MET A 26 5.70 10.69 0.15
C MET A 26 4.58 11.52 -0.53
N PRO A 27 4.71 12.86 -0.61
CA PRO A 27 3.64 13.75 -1.07
C PRO A 27 3.20 13.47 -2.52
N VAL A 28 4.10 12.98 -3.38
CA VAL A 28 3.78 12.64 -4.77
C VAL A 28 2.71 11.54 -4.87
N LEU A 29 2.67 10.59 -3.92
CA LEU A 29 1.63 9.55 -3.93
C LEU A 29 0.24 10.15 -3.64
N GLN A 30 0.17 11.19 -2.81
CA GLN A 30 -1.08 11.91 -2.51
C GLN A 30 -1.58 12.66 -3.74
N GLU A 31 -0.68 13.34 -4.46
CA GLU A 31 -1.00 14.04 -5.72
C GLU A 31 -1.52 13.06 -6.78
N LEU A 32 -0.88 11.89 -6.92
CA LEU A 32 -1.32 10.85 -7.85
C LEU A 32 -2.70 10.30 -7.47
N LEU A 33 -2.95 10.05 -6.18
CA LEU A 33 -4.25 9.59 -5.71
C LEU A 33 -5.35 10.60 -6.05
N GLN A 34 -5.16 11.88 -5.70
CA GLN A 34 -6.13 12.95 -6.00
C GLN A 34 -6.40 13.08 -7.50
N ARG A 35 -5.35 12.97 -8.32
CA ARG A 35 -5.47 13.09 -9.77
C ARG A 35 -6.31 11.97 -10.39
N PHE A 36 -6.15 10.74 -9.91
CA PHE A 36 -6.72 9.54 -10.54
C PHE A 36 -7.91 8.93 -9.80
N GLU A 37 -8.37 9.54 -8.71
CA GLU A 37 -9.51 9.05 -7.90
C GLU A 37 -10.78 8.88 -8.74
N SER A 38 -11.06 9.80 -9.67
CA SER A 38 -12.24 9.74 -10.53
C SER A 38 -12.06 8.81 -11.75
N GLU A 39 -10.86 8.82 -12.35
CA GLU A 39 -10.55 8.07 -13.57
C GLU A 39 -10.40 6.57 -13.30
N GLN A 40 -9.93 6.20 -12.10
CA GLN A 40 -9.65 4.82 -11.69
C GLN A 40 -8.97 3.99 -12.81
N PRO A 41 -7.84 4.44 -13.37
CA PRO A 41 -7.26 3.86 -14.59
C PRO A 41 -6.80 2.40 -14.45
N LEU A 42 -6.67 1.92 -13.20
CA LEU A 42 -6.27 0.54 -12.88
C LEU A 42 -7.47 -0.39 -12.62
N GLN A 43 -8.71 0.10 -12.73
CA GLN A 43 -9.89 -0.70 -12.45
C GLN A 43 -9.98 -1.92 -13.38
N GLY A 44 -10.07 -3.11 -12.78
CA GLY A 44 -10.16 -4.37 -13.51
C GLY A 44 -8.82 -4.92 -14.03
N ILE A 45 -7.70 -4.24 -13.77
CA ILE A 45 -6.37 -4.71 -14.17
C ILE A 45 -5.79 -5.62 -13.06
N PRO A 46 -5.51 -6.90 -13.34
CA PRO A 46 -4.82 -7.75 -12.39
C PRO A 46 -3.34 -7.30 -12.27
N MET A 47 -2.89 -7.06 -11.04
CA MET A 47 -1.52 -6.62 -10.76
C MET A 47 -0.74 -7.70 -10.01
N SER A 48 0.55 -7.80 -10.30
CA SER A 48 1.51 -8.66 -9.59
C SER A 48 2.75 -7.84 -9.27
N GLY A 49 3.28 -7.98 -8.06
CA GLY A 49 4.46 -7.25 -7.60
C GLY A 49 5.50 -8.19 -7.02
N CYS A 50 6.75 -8.07 -7.49
CA CYS A 50 7.93 -8.69 -6.88
C CYS A 50 8.90 -7.56 -6.54
N LEU A 51 8.76 -7.04 -5.32
CA LEU A 51 9.51 -5.92 -4.80
C LEU A 51 9.91 -6.23 -3.36
N HIS A 52 10.85 -5.46 -2.84
CA HIS A 52 11.13 -5.50 -1.40
C HIS A 52 9.88 -5.07 -0.64
N ILE A 53 9.40 -5.91 0.27
CA ILE A 53 8.29 -5.57 1.16
C ILE A 53 8.85 -4.71 2.28
N THR A 54 8.77 -3.39 2.09
CA THR A 54 9.21 -2.37 3.04
C THR A 54 8.00 -1.68 3.69
N THR A 55 8.26 -0.87 4.71
CA THR A 55 7.30 0.07 5.31
C THR A 55 7.61 1.48 4.90
#